data_AF-A0A7S2BWD1-F1
#
_entry.id   AF-A0A7S2BWD1-F1
#
_cell.length_a   1.000
_cell.length_b   1.000
_cell.length_c   1.000
_cell.angle_alpha   90.00
_cell.angle_beta   90.00
_cell.angle_gamma   90.00
#
_symmetry.space_group_name_H-M   'P 1'
#
loop_
_entity.id
_entity.type
_entity.pdbx_description
1 polymer ?
#
loop_
_entity_poly.entity_id
_entity_poly.type
_entity_poly.pdbx_seq_one_letter_code
_entity_poly.pdbx_strand_id
1 'polypeptide(L)'
;MLGGRMRLAVTGGGPCNSEVQSFIRTAFMMPLVQGYALTETTCAGTIQKSSDPRNGVVGPPLSCLDILLRSTPEVTDRSSKPYLDSDTSHYDEPCLGRGEVLIRGQNVSAGYFKLPEKTAAEFDKDGWFHTGDVGVWTKDGCLKIVDRLKNLIKLLGGEYIAVEAMEAAFNSSVYANGLNGGVLVYGDGEMDRAVALVQVNAAALKSWAKANDVDATDLEKLCKDPKATKAVLD
;
A
#
# COMPACT_ATOMS: atom_id res chain seq x y z
N MET A 1 -8.53 16.90 18.83
CA MET A 1 -7.60 17.67 17.97
C MET A 1 -6.19 17.57 18.53
N LEU A 2 -5.17 17.40 17.68
CA LEU A 2 -3.81 16.90 17.96
C LEU A 2 -2.89 17.79 18.85
N GLY A 3 -3.44 18.59 19.77
CA GLY A 3 -2.65 19.40 20.71
C GLY A 3 -1.99 20.67 20.15
N GLY A 4 -2.24 21.02 18.87
CA GLY A 4 -1.95 22.35 18.29
C GLY A 4 -0.49 22.72 18.07
N ARG A 5 0.47 21.83 18.39
CA ARG A 5 1.92 22.10 18.28
C ARG A 5 2.67 21.14 17.35
N MET A 6 1.95 20.29 16.62
CA MET A 6 2.54 19.40 15.63
C MET A 6 3.10 20.20 14.45
N ARG A 7 4.29 19.82 13.99
CA ARG A 7 5.01 20.48 12.88
C ARG A 7 5.36 19.55 11.73
N LEU A 8 5.34 18.24 11.98
CA LEU A 8 5.69 17.18 11.05
C LEU A 8 4.95 15.93 11.51
N ALA A 9 4.37 15.22 10.56
CA ALA A 9 3.88 13.86 10.76
C ALA A 9 4.68 12.92 9.84
N VAL A 10 4.94 11.71 10.34
CA VAL A 10 5.61 10.64 9.58
C VAL A 10 4.67 9.45 9.56
N THR A 11 4.54 8.81 8.40
CA THR A 11 3.83 7.55 8.24
C THR A 11 4.75 6.50 7.62
N GLY A 12 4.50 5.23 7.94
CA GLY A 12 5.27 4.09 7.49
C GLY A 12 4.69 2.79 8.06
N GLY A 13 5.31 1.66 7.75
CA GLY A 13 4.86 0.33 8.20
C GLY A 13 3.69 -0.27 7.40
N GLY A 14 2.99 0.54 6.60
CA GLY A 14 1.98 0.11 5.64
C GLY A 14 1.74 1.19 4.57
N PRO A 15 1.03 0.85 3.48
CA PRO A 15 0.76 1.80 2.40
C PRO A 15 -0.11 2.97 2.91
N CYS A 16 0.24 4.19 2.50
CA CYS A 16 -0.56 5.37 2.76
C CYS A 16 -1.22 5.85 1.47
N ASN A 17 -2.56 5.84 1.45
CA ASN A 17 -3.35 6.38 0.34
C ASN A 17 -3.02 7.88 0.12
N SER A 18 -2.78 8.25 -1.14
CA SER A 18 -2.49 9.63 -1.56
C SER A 18 -3.57 10.63 -1.15
N GLU A 19 -4.85 10.23 -1.14
CA GLU A 19 -5.95 11.09 -0.69
C GLU A 19 -5.88 11.38 0.81
N VAL A 20 -5.56 10.36 1.61
CA VAL A 20 -5.38 10.49 3.06
C VAL A 20 -4.17 11.38 3.36
N GLN A 21 -3.07 11.21 2.62
CA GLN A 21 -1.90 12.07 2.75
C GLN A 21 -2.21 13.53 2.40
N SER A 22 -2.93 13.79 1.31
CA SER A 22 -3.42 15.12 0.94
C SER A 22 -4.31 15.72 2.01
N PHE A 23 -5.25 14.93 2.52
CA PHE A 23 -6.20 15.36 3.56
C PHE A 23 -5.46 15.80 4.83
N ILE A 24 -4.55 14.98 5.35
CA ILE A 24 -3.79 15.31 6.57
C ILE A 24 -2.95 16.58 6.35
N ARG A 25 -2.26 16.68 5.20
CA ARG A 25 -1.46 17.86 4.87
C ARG A 25 -2.30 19.14 4.85
N THR A 26 -3.49 19.06 4.27
CA THR A 26 -4.41 20.19 4.11
C THR A 26 -5.11 20.55 5.42
N ALA A 27 -5.69 19.55 6.10
CA ALA A 27 -6.50 19.76 7.30
C ALA A 27 -5.68 20.26 8.48
N PHE A 28 -4.42 19.82 8.60
CA PHE A 28 -3.55 20.20 9.71
C PHE A 28 -2.44 21.18 9.34
N MET A 29 -2.37 21.60 8.08
CA MET A 29 -1.37 22.55 7.57
C MET A 29 0.07 22.15 7.95
N MET A 30 0.36 20.84 7.94
CA MET A 30 1.67 20.30 8.28
C MET A 30 2.11 19.26 7.24
N PRO A 31 3.42 19.08 7.00
CA PRO A 31 3.89 17.98 6.17
C PRO A 31 3.55 16.63 6.81
N LEU A 32 2.94 15.74 6.02
CA LEU A 32 2.94 14.30 6.25
C LEU A 32 3.94 13.67 5.29
N VAL A 33 5.02 13.09 5.80
CA VAL A 33 6.04 12.39 5.02
C VAL A 33 5.89 10.88 5.17
N GLN A 34 6.10 10.14 4.09
CA GLN A 34 6.16 8.69 4.11
C GLN A 34 7.61 8.21 4.24
N GLY A 35 7.82 7.14 4.98
CA GLY A 35 9.06 6.37 5.01
C GLY A 35 8.78 4.90 4.81
N TYR A 36 9.69 4.22 4.10
CA TYR A 36 9.62 2.77 3.88
C TYR A 36 10.85 2.11 4.47
N ALA A 37 10.62 1.08 5.26
CA ALA A 37 11.63 0.23 5.86
C ALA A 37 10.98 -1.05 6.39
N LEU A 38 11.81 -2.05 6.70
CA LEU A 38 11.38 -3.31 7.30
C LEU A 38 12.11 -3.53 8.63
N THR A 39 11.66 -4.54 9.37
CA THR A 39 12.36 -4.99 10.59
C THR A 39 13.78 -5.43 10.24
N GLU A 40 13.91 -6.14 9.13
CA GLU A 40 15.15 -6.66 8.56
C GLU A 40 16.12 -5.56 8.16
N THR A 41 15.66 -4.32 7.96
CA THR A 41 16.50 -3.18 7.60
C THR A 41 16.67 -2.19 8.76
N THR A 42 16.30 -2.59 9.98
CA THR A 42 16.42 -1.77 11.19
C THR A 42 15.75 -0.40 11.05
N CYS A 43 14.54 -0.38 10.49
CA CYS A 43 13.77 0.85 10.23
C CYS A 43 14.47 1.86 9.30
N ALA A 44 15.41 1.39 8.47
CA ALA A 44 16.11 2.22 7.48
C ALA A 44 15.89 1.69 6.06
N GLY A 45 15.37 2.54 5.18
CA GLY A 45 15.17 2.26 3.76
C GLY A 45 15.13 3.57 2.98
N THR A 46 13.96 4.18 2.89
CA THR A 46 13.75 5.49 2.26
C THR A 46 12.94 6.41 3.16
N ILE A 47 13.08 7.73 2.96
CA ILE A 47 12.22 8.70 3.64
C ILE A 47 12.00 9.95 2.79
N GLN A 48 10.75 10.40 2.67
CA GLN A 48 10.44 11.66 2.02
C GLN A 48 11.02 12.85 2.78
N LYS A 49 11.49 13.85 2.04
CA LYS A 49 11.85 15.15 2.62
C LYS A 49 10.57 15.88 3.06
N SER A 50 10.64 16.62 4.17
CA SER A 50 9.49 17.41 4.66
C SER A 50 9.01 18.48 3.69
N SER A 51 9.87 18.89 2.75
CA SER A 51 9.56 19.83 1.68
C SER A 51 9.01 19.17 0.40
N ASP A 52 8.95 17.84 0.33
CA ASP A 52 8.44 17.13 -0.85
C ASP A 52 6.90 17.11 -0.84
N PRO A 53 6.24 17.85 -1.76
CA PRO A 53 4.79 17.98 -1.77
C PRO A 53 4.09 16.79 -2.46
N ARG A 54 4.85 15.84 -3.03
CA ARG A 54 4.27 14.71 -3.75
C ARG A 54 3.66 13.71 -2.79
N ASN A 55 2.65 13.01 -3.27
CA ASN A 55 2.05 11.87 -2.59
C ASN A 55 2.45 10.57 -3.28
N GLY A 56 2.30 9.45 -2.56
CA GLY A 56 2.52 8.10 -3.12
C GLY A 56 3.99 7.73 -3.37
N VAL A 57 4.94 8.59 -3.01
CA VAL A 57 6.38 8.26 -2.98
C VAL A 57 6.82 8.09 -1.51
N VAL A 58 7.78 7.20 -1.27
CA VAL A 58 8.40 6.99 0.05
C VAL A 58 9.77 7.68 0.18
N GLY A 59 10.16 8.44 -0.84
CA GLY A 59 11.36 9.28 -0.85
C GLY A 59 12.62 8.56 -1.35
N PRO A 60 13.78 9.24 -1.31
CA PRO A 60 15.06 8.66 -1.72
C PRO A 60 15.63 7.71 -0.65
N PRO A 61 16.63 6.86 -1.02
CA PRO A 61 17.41 6.06 -0.08
C PRO A 61 18.03 6.88 1.04
N LEU A 62 18.13 6.25 2.22
CA LEU A 62 19.00 6.73 3.28
C LEU A 62 20.47 6.52 2.91
N SER A 63 21.36 7.34 3.45
CA SER A 63 22.79 7.35 3.09
C SER A 63 23.60 6.13 3.56
N CYS A 64 23.01 5.28 4.41
CA CYS A 64 23.69 4.11 4.98
C CYS A 64 23.49 2.81 4.19
N LEU A 65 22.76 2.88 3.07
CA LEU A 65 22.33 1.72 2.29
C LEU A 65 22.30 2.02 0.80
N ASP A 66 22.32 0.93 0.03
CA ASP A 66 22.05 0.88 -1.39
C ASP A 66 20.69 0.20 -1.61
N ILE A 67 19.97 0.63 -2.65
CA ILE A 67 18.73 0.00 -3.10
C ILE A 67 18.82 -0.25 -4.60
N LEU A 68 18.44 -1.45 -5.05
CA LEU A 68 18.26 -1.77 -6.46
C LEU A 68 16.90 -2.41 -6.71
N LEU A 69 16.50 -2.46 -7.98
CA LEU A 69 15.31 -3.19 -8.41
C LEU A 69 15.75 -4.44 -9.17
N ARG A 70 15.21 -5.60 -8.79
CA ARG A 70 15.37 -6.85 -9.54
C ARG A 70 14.12 -7.06 -10.40
N SER A 71 14.31 -7.31 -11.69
CA SER A 71 13.22 -7.71 -12.59
C SER A 71 12.43 -8.90 -12.02
N THR A 72 11.10 -8.84 -12.11
CA THR A 72 10.15 -9.88 -11.70
C THR A 72 9.19 -10.18 -12.85
N PRO A 73 9.64 -10.86 -13.92
CA PRO A 73 8.83 -11.11 -15.11
C PRO A 73 7.60 -12.01 -14.85
N GLU A 74 7.58 -12.73 -13.74
CA GLU A 74 6.49 -13.58 -13.26
C GLU A 74 5.28 -12.80 -12.71
N VAL A 75 5.45 -11.51 -12.41
CA VAL A 75 4.40 -10.63 -11.93
C VAL A 75 4.19 -9.50 -12.93
N THR A 76 2.93 -9.25 -13.29
CA THR A 76 2.58 -8.15 -14.20
C THR A 76 1.74 -7.09 -13.50
N ASP A 77 1.74 -5.89 -14.04
CA ASP A 77 0.82 -4.83 -13.63
C ASP A 77 -0.60 -5.06 -14.17
N ARG A 78 -1.53 -4.15 -13.86
CA ARG A 78 -2.93 -4.20 -14.35
C ARG A 78 -3.08 -4.09 -15.87
N SER A 79 -2.01 -3.76 -16.59
CA SER A 79 -1.96 -3.71 -18.06
C SER A 79 -1.21 -4.91 -18.63
N SER A 80 -1.02 -5.97 -17.83
CA SER A 80 -0.32 -7.20 -18.17
C SER A 80 1.14 -6.98 -18.60
N LYS A 81 1.77 -5.88 -18.16
CA LYS A 81 3.20 -5.64 -18.40
C LYS A 81 4.02 -6.15 -17.22
N PRO A 82 5.08 -6.94 -17.45
CA PRO A 82 5.96 -7.39 -16.37
C PRO A 82 6.68 -6.22 -15.71
N TYR A 83 7.09 -6.39 -14.45
CA TYR A 83 7.91 -5.40 -13.75
C TYR A 83 9.39 -5.66 -14.05
N LEU A 84 10.00 -4.79 -14.87
CA LEU A 84 11.39 -4.92 -15.28
C LEU A 84 12.25 -3.75 -14.80
N ASP A 85 13.47 -4.04 -14.38
CA ASP A 85 14.45 -3.05 -13.92
C ASP A 85 14.89 -2.09 -15.05
N SER A 86 14.71 -2.51 -16.30
CA SER A 86 14.94 -1.72 -17.51
C SER A 86 13.76 -0.86 -17.95
N ASP A 87 12.62 -0.93 -17.26
CA ASP A 87 11.43 -0.15 -17.62
C ASP A 87 11.65 1.36 -17.50
N THR A 88 11.03 2.12 -18.41
CA THR A 88 11.14 3.58 -18.47
C THR A 88 9.80 4.31 -18.28
N SER A 89 8.71 3.56 -18.11
CA SER A 89 7.36 4.08 -17.89
C SER A 89 6.57 3.19 -16.93
N HIS A 90 5.80 3.81 -16.05
CA HIS A 90 4.85 3.20 -15.15
C HIS A 90 3.53 3.96 -15.23
N TYR A 91 2.51 3.37 -15.86
CA TYR A 91 1.21 4.01 -16.11
C TYR A 91 1.31 5.43 -16.71
N ASP A 92 2.04 5.55 -17.82
CA ASP A 92 2.28 6.80 -18.54
C ASP A 92 3.12 7.84 -17.78
N GLU A 93 3.52 7.56 -16.53
CA GLU A 93 4.53 8.31 -15.82
C GLU A 93 5.93 7.77 -16.10
N PRO A 94 6.91 8.62 -16.41
CA PRO A 94 8.27 8.14 -16.62
C PRO A 94 8.92 7.59 -15.35
N CYS A 95 9.62 6.47 -15.45
CA CYS A 95 10.34 5.82 -14.35
C CYS A 95 11.79 5.46 -14.71
N LEU A 96 12.56 5.00 -13.72
CA LEU A 96 13.94 4.49 -13.86
C LEU A 96 14.01 3.02 -13.40
N GLY A 97 13.11 2.21 -13.92
CA GLY A 97 12.99 0.79 -13.56
C GLY A 97 11.88 0.47 -12.59
N ARG A 98 11.46 -0.79 -12.64
CA ARG A 98 10.48 -1.40 -11.73
C ARG A 98 10.95 -2.79 -11.32
N GLY A 99 10.45 -3.33 -10.22
CA GLY A 99 10.77 -4.70 -9.82
C GLY A 99 10.79 -4.90 -8.31
N GLU A 100 11.29 -6.05 -7.87
CA GLU A 100 11.52 -6.30 -6.44
C GLU A 100 12.57 -5.34 -5.89
N VAL A 101 12.27 -4.72 -4.76
CA VAL A 101 13.21 -3.88 -4.02
C VAL A 101 14.22 -4.78 -3.31
N LEU A 102 15.51 -4.58 -3.59
CA LEU A 102 16.60 -5.20 -2.84
C LEU A 102 17.33 -4.12 -2.05
N ILE A 103 17.68 -4.41 -0.80
CA ILE A 103 18.37 -3.47 0.09
C ILE A 103 19.66 -4.08 0.60
N ARG A 104 20.75 -3.32 0.55
CA ARG A 104 22.04 -3.71 1.14
C ARG A 104 22.60 -2.54 1.95
N GLY A 105 23.15 -2.81 3.12
CA GLY A 105 23.75 -1.76 3.94
C GLY A 105 24.10 -2.25 5.33
N GLN A 106 24.75 -1.41 6.12
CA GLN A 106 25.12 -1.76 7.51
C GLN A 106 23.91 -1.91 8.44
N ASN A 107 22.76 -1.37 8.03
CA ASN A 107 21.49 -1.46 8.75
C ASN A 107 20.73 -2.76 8.49
N VAL A 108 21.17 -3.59 7.54
CA VAL A 108 20.52 -4.85 7.20
C VAL A 108 20.89 -5.91 8.24
N SER A 109 19.89 -6.65 8.70
CA SER A 109 20.02 -7.72 9.69
C SER A 109 20.97 -8.82 9.20
N ALA A 110 21.59 -9.53 10.14
CA ALA A 110 22.36 -10.74 9.84
C ALA A 110 21.49 -11.95 9.44
N GLY A 111 20.16 -11.81 9.49
CA GLY A 111 19.20 -12.85 9.13
C GLY A 111 18.23 -13.19 10.24
N TYR A 112 17.62 -14.38 10.13
CA TYR A 112 16.61 -14.86 11.05
C TYR A 112 17.17 -15.82 12.09
N PHE A 113 16.86 -15.58 13.36
CA PHE A 113 17.32 -16.41 14.47
C PHE A 113 16.85 -17.86 14.33
N LYS A 114 17.80 -18.80 14.29
CA LYS A 114 17.58 -20.25 14.14
C LYS A 114 16.84 -20.66 12.85
N LEU A 115 16.85 -19.81 11.82
CA LEU A 115 16.26 -20.13 10.51
C LEU A 115 17.29 -19.90 9.39
N PRO A 116 18.32 -20.76 9.29
CA PRO A 116 19.41 -20.58 8.31
C PRO A 116 18.93 -20.70 6.86
N GLU A 117 17.97 -21.60 6.58
CA GLU A 117 17.41 -21.78 5.23
C GLU A 117 16.64 -20.54 4.76
N LYS A 118 15.78 -20.00 5.63
CA LYS A 118 15.05 -18.75 5.34
C LYS A 118 16.01 -17.57 5.17
N THR A 119 17.03 -17.51 6.02
CA THR A 119 18.07 -16.47 5.91
C THR A 119 18.78 -16.56 4.57
N ALA A 120 19.21 -17.74 4.14
CA ALA A 120 19.88 -17.91 2.85
C ALA A 120 18.97 -17.67 1.63
N ALA A 121 17.65 -17.79 1.80
CA ALA A 121 16.68 -17.52 0.74
C ALA A 121 16.39 -16.01 0.56
N GLU A 122 16.45 -15.23 1.63
CA GLU A 122 16.09 -13.80 1.62
C GLU A 122 17.30 -12.87 1.69
N PHE A 123 18.47 -13.37 2.12
CA PHE A 123 19.73 -12.63 2.16
C PHE A 123 20.75 -13.34 1.28
N ASP A 124 21.15 -12.69 0.18
CA ASP A 124 22.07 -13.28 -0.78
C ASP A 124 23.54 -13.17 -0.34
N LYS A 125 24.43 -13.77 -1.13
CA LYS A 125 25.87 -13.82 -0.87
C LYS A 125 26.57 -12.47 -1.06
N ASP A 126 25.96 -11.57 -1.81
CA ASP A 126 26.45 -10.22 -2.09
C ASP A 126 25.94 -9.18 -1.07
N GLY A 127 25.16 -9.64 -0.09
CA GLY A 127 24.63 -8.87 1.02
C GLY A 127 23.29 -8.17 0.73
N TRP A 128 22.63 -8.50 -0.38
CA TRP A 128 21.31 -7.98 -0.68
C TRP A 128 20.23 -8.74 0.07
N PHE A 129 19.37 -7.99 0.73
CA PHE A 129 18.13 -8.46 1.30
C PHE A 129 17.00 -8.30 0.28
N HIS A 130 16.36 -9.41 -0.07
CA HIS A 130 15.17 -9.49 -0.91
C HIS A 130 13.94 -9.13 -0.07
N THR A 131 13.41 -7.91 -0.24
CA THR A 131 12.34 -7.43 0.64
C THR A 131 11.01 -8.15 0.38
N GLY A 132 10.83 -8.68 -0.83
CA GLY A 132 9.55 -9.20 -1.30
C GLY A 132 8.54 -8.09 -1.64
N ASP A 133 8.97 -6.83 -1.73
CA ASP A 133 8.16 -5.68 -2.13
C ASP A 133 8.46 -5.27 -3.57
N VAL A 134 7.44 -4.89 -4.34
CA VAL A 134 7.60 -4.32 -5.68
C VAL A 134 7.69 -2.80 -5.58
N GLY A 135 8.73 -2.23 -6.19
CA GLY A 135 8.98 -0.80 -6.23
C GLY A 135 9.14 -0.25 -7.64
N VAL A 136 9.01 1.07 -7.74
CA VAL A 136 9.23 1.84 -8.97
C VAL A 136 10.13 3.03 -8.65
N TRP A 137 11.24 3.16 -9.38
CA TRP A 137 12.06 4.37 -9.29
C TRP A 137 11.42 5.50 -10.08
N THR A 138 11.16 6.61 -9.41
CA THR A 138 10.79 7.86 -10.09
C THR A 138 12.02 8.48 -10.76
N LYS A 139 11.80 9.33 -11.78
CA LYS A 139 12.89 9.99 -12.52
C LYS A 139 13.83 10.86 -11.67
N ASP A 140 13.38 11.29 -10.50
CA ASP A 140 14.17 12.11 -9.57
C ASP A 140 14.81 11.29 -8.44
N GLY A 141 14.81 9.96 -8.53
CA GLY A 141 15.51 9.08 -7.59
C GLY A 141 14.77 8.82 -6.29
N CYS A 142 13.46 9.05 -6.25
CA CYS A 142 12.60 8.61 -5.14
C CYS A 142 11.95 7.25 -5.47
N LEU A 143 11.67 6.47 -4.44
CA LEU A 143 11.00 5.17 -4.59
C LEU A 143 9.49 5.33 -4.41
N LYS A 144 8.71 4.62 -5.22
CA LYS A 144 7.28 4.32 -4.98
C LYS A 144 7.17 2.83 -4.64
N ILE A 145 6.37 2.47 -3.64
CA ILE A 145 6.04 1.08 -3.34
C ILE A 145 4.70 0.75 -4.01
N VAL A 146 4.65 -0.39 -4.70
CA VAL A 146 3.45 -0.88 -5.38
C VAL A 146 2.66 -1.77 -4.44
N ASP A 147 3.20 -2.95 -4.10
CA ASP A 147 2.63 -3.92 -3.17
C ASP A 147 3.69 -5.02 -2.87
N ARG A 148 3.37 -5.97 -2.00
CA ARG A 148 4.15 -7.21 -1.80
C ARG A 148 4.03 -8.11 -3.01
N LEU A 149 5.12 -8.76 -3.42
CA LEU A 149 5.10 -9.80 -4.45
C LEU A 149 4.08 -10.91 -4.16
N LYS A 150 3.92 -11.26 -2.88
CA LYS A 150 2.96 -12.29 -2.44
C LYS A 150 1.50 -11.81 -2.40
N ASN A 151 1.28 -10.50 -2.34
CA ASN A 151 -0.06 -9.91 -2.33
C ASN A 151 -0.54 -9.47 -3.72
N LEU A 152 0.32 -9.60 -4.74
CA LEU A 152 -0.05 -9.42 -6.13
C LEU A 152 -0.69 -10.71 -6.63
N ILE A 153 -2.03 -10.73 -6.61
CA ILE A 153 -2.82 -11.91 -6.94
C ILE A 153 -3.23 -11.82 -8.40
N LYS A 154 -2.91 -12.86 -9.17
CA LYS A 154 -3.43 -13.03 -10.53
C LYS A 154 -4.82 -13.64 -10.44
N LEU A 155 -5.82 -12.96 -10.98
CA LEU A 155 -7.18 -13.51 -11.13
C LEU A 155 -7.28 -14.43 -12.35
N LEU A 156 -8.39 -15.15 -12.48
CA LEU A 156 -8.67 -16.05 -13.61
C LEU A 156 -8.60 -15.34 -14.97
N GLY A 157 -8.99 -14.06 -15.03
CA GLY A 157 -8.90 -13.22 -16.22
C GLY A 157 -7.48 -12.85 -16.64
N GLY A 158 -6.48 -13.18 -15.81
CA GLY A 158 -5.07 -12.94 -16.06
C GLY A 158 -4.57 -11.58 -15.60
N GLU A 159 -5.47 -10.69 -15.18
CA GLU A 159 -5.11 -9.44 -14.50
C GLU A 159 -4.58 -9.69 -13.09
N TYR A 160 -3.62 -8.86 -12.68
CA TYR A 160 -3.10 -8.86 -11.31
C TYR A 160 -3.74 -7.73 -10.51
N ILE A 161 -4.14 -8.05 -9.28
CA ILE A 161 -4.69 -7.11 -8.32
C ILE A 161 -3.70 -6.91 -7.16
N ALA A 162 -3.61 -5.67 -6.69
CA ALA A 162 -2.83 -5.26 -5.52
C ALA A 162 -3.77 -5.13 -4.32
N VAL A 163 -3.83 -6.18 -3.50
CA VAL A 163 -4.83 -6.32 -2.43
C VAL A 163 -4.70 -5.21 -1.40
N GLU A 164 -3.49 -4.90 -0.93
CA GLU A 164 -3.28 -3.87 0.10
C GLU A 164 -3.61 -2.47 -0.42
N ALA A 165 -3.30 -2.20 -1.69
CA ALA A 165 -3.64 -0.94 -2.33
C ALA A 165 -5.17 -0.74 -2.41
N MET A 166 -5.91 -1.81 -2.72
CA MET A 166 -7.38 -1.78 -2.74
C MET A 166 -7.96 -1.57 -1.35
N GLU A 167 -7.46 -2.27 -0.33
CA GLU A 167 -7.89 -2.09 1.06
C GLU A 167 -7.64 -0.65 1.57
N ALA A 168 -6.45 -0.10 1.29
CA ALA A 168 -6.10 1.27 1.66
C ALA A 168 -7.00 2.31 0.94
N ALA A 169 -7.41 2.03 -0.30
CA ALA A 169 -8.35 2.86 -1.03
C ALA A 169 -9.76 2.76 -0.42
N PHE A 170 -10.30 1.56 -0.22
CA PHE A 170 -11.67 1.38 0.26
C PHE A 170 -11.87 1.81 1.73
N ASN A 171 -10.82 1.74 2.56
CA ASN A 171 -10.87 2.24 3.93
C ASN A 171 -11.06 3.76 4.02
N SER A 172 -10.88 4.54 2.95
CA SER A 172 -11.20 5.98 2.95
C SER A 172 -12.70 6.27 2.83
N SER A 173 -13.52 5.27 2.47
CA SER A 173 -14.97 5.40 2.36
C SER A 173 -15.61 5.72 3.72
N VAL A 174 -16.57 6.65 3.73
CA VAL A 174 -17.35 6.99 4.94
C VAL A 174 -18.17 5.80 5.47
N TYR A 175 -18.45 4.83 4.61
CA TYR A 175 -19.21 3.63 4.95
C TYR A 175 -18.34 2.48 5.47
N ALA A 176 -17.02 2.56 5.31
CA ALA A 176 -16.08 1.61 5.91
C ALA A 176 -15.67 2.08 7.32
N ASN A 177 -15.58 1.15 8.26
CA ASN A 177 -15.09 1.42 9.61
C ASN A 177 -13.65 0.95 9.76
N GLY A 178 -12.71 1.78 9.28
CA GLY A 178 -11.27 1.53 9.37
C GLY A 178 -10.72 1.38 10.79
N LEU A 179 -11.45 1.81 11.83
CA LEU A 179 -11.00 1.71 13.23
C LEU A 179 -11.28 0.34 13.84
N ASN A 180 -12.39 -0.30 13.47
CA ASN A 180 -12.88 -1.53 14.12
C ASN A 180 -12.77 -2.79 13.24
N GLY A 181 -12.13 -2.72 12.08
CA GLY A 181 -11.92 -3.88 11.21
C GLY A 181 -11.62 -3.56 9.75
N GLY A 182 -12.05 -2.38 9.28
CA GLY A 182 -11.75 -1.91 7.93
C GLY A 182 -12.32 -2.79 6.83
N VAL A 183 -11.56 -2.88 5.73
CA VAL A 183 -11.85 -3.69 4.56
C VAL A 183 -10.76 -4.75 4.42
N LEU A 184 -11.16 -6.00 4.25
CA LEU A 184 -10.31 -7.12 3.87
C LEU A 184 -10.66 -7.51 2.43
N VAL A 185 -9.71 -7.43 1.51
CA VAL A 185 -9.88 -7.88 0.13
C VAL A 185 -9.32 -9.30 -0.01
N TYR A 186 -10.06 -10.16 -0.69
CA TYR A 186 -9.65 -11.53 -0.99
C TYR A 186 -9.82 -11.80 -2.49
N GLY A 187 -8.85 -12.48 -3.07
CA GLY A 187 -8.94 -13.02 -4.42
C GLY A 187 -7.98 -14.20 -4.53
N ASP A 188 -8.19 -15.04 -5.53
CA ASP A 188 -7.25 -16.09 -5.90
C ASP A 188 -7.28 -16.34 -7.41
N GLY A 189 -6.41 -17.23 -7.89
CA GLY A 189 -6.26 -17.54 -9.31
C GLY A 189 -7.43 -18.27 -9.95
N GLU A 190 -8.39 -18.75 -9.16
CA GLU A 190 -9.59 -19.41 -9.65
C GLU A 190 -10.78 -18.44 -9.74
N MET A 191 -10.67 -17.26 -9.12
CA MET A 191 -11.72 -16.25 -9.11
C MET A 191 -11.64 -15.30 -10.32
N ASP A 192 -12.80 -14.99 -10.90
CA ASP A 192 -12.93 -14.00 -11.98
C ASP A 192 -12.93 -12.54 -11.48
N ARG A 193 -13.06 -12.35 -10.16
CA ARG A 193 -13.09 -11.05 -9.49
C ARG A 193 -12.67 -11.19 -8.03
N ALA A 194 -12.10 -10.12 -7.47
CA ALA A 194 -11.89 -10.03 -6.03
C ALA A 194 -13.22 -9.90 -5.28
N VAL A 195 -13.26 -10.38 -4.04
CA VAL A 195 -14.32 -10.14 -3.06
C VAL A 195 -13.75 -9.35 -1.89
N ALA A 196 -14.61 -8.65 -1.15
CA ALA A 196 -14.19 -7.90 0.02
C ALA A 196 -15.15 -8.15 1.21
N LEU A 197 -14.56 -8.24 2.40
CA LEU A 197 -15.27 -8.29 3.67
C LEU A 197 -15.12 -6.91 4.32
N VAL A 198 -16.23 -6.19 4.48
CA VAL A 198 -16.25 -4.80 4.91
C VAL A 198 -16.87 -4.69 6.29
N GLN A 199 -16.12 -4.18 7.26
CA GLN A 199 -16.69 -3.74 8.53
C GLN A 199 -17.40 -2.40 8.32
N VAL A 200 -18.72 -2.44 8.28
CA VAL A 200 -19.54 -1.25 7.98
C VAL A 200 -19.49 -0.23 9.12
N ASN A 201 -19.41 1.05 8.77
CA ASN A 201 -19.67 2.18 9.66
C ASN A 201 -21.18 2.32 9.90
N ALA A 202 -21.66 1.65 10.95
CA ALA A 202 -23.08 1.61 11.29
C ALA A 202 -23.70 3.00 11.48
N ALA A 203 -22.95 3.98 12.00
CA ALA A 203 -23.46 5.33 12.21
C ALA A 203 -23.69 6.06 10.88
N ALA A 204 -22.72 5.98 9.96
CA ALA A 204 -22.84 6.57 8.62
C ALA A 204 -23.97 5.89 7.83
N LEU A 205 -24.00 4.56 7.81
CA LEU A 205 -25.01 3.82 7.04
C LEU A 205 -26.43 4.04 7.58
N LYS A 206 -26.63 4.07 8.90
CA LYS A 206 -27.94 4.39 9.50
C LYS A 206 -28.36 5.84 9.24
N SER A 207 -27.41 6.77 9.17
CA SER A 207 -27.70 8.17 8.84
C SER A 207 -28.14 8.31 7.39
N TRP A 208 -27.46 7.62 6.46
CA TRP A 208 -27.87 7.53 5.07
C TRP A 208 -29.26 6.89 4.92
N ALA A 209 -29.54 5.80 5.64
CA ALA A 209 -30.82 5.10 5.58
C ALA A 209 -31.99 6.01 6.01
N LYS A 210 -31.82 6.77 7.10
CA LYS A 210 -32.82 7.75 7.56
C LYS A 210 -33.09 8.85 6.52
N ALA A 211 -32.07 9.28 5.79
CA ALA A 211 -32.20 10.32 4.77
C ALA A 211 -32.89 9.83 3.48
N ASN A 212 -32.99 8.50 3.29
CA ASN A 212 -33.53 7.88 2.08
C ASN A 212 -34.77 7.01 2.36
N ASP A 213 -35.42 7.22 3.51
CA ASP A 213 -36.61 6.48 3.97
C ASP A 213 -36.43 4.95 3.95
N VAL A 214 -35.24 4.48 4.35
CA VAL A 214 -34.91 3.06 4.52
C VAL A 214 -34.90 2.70 6.01
N ASP A 215 -35.41 1.52 6.36
CA ASP A 215 -35.41 1.02 7.73
C ASP A 215 -33.97 0.86 8.25
N ALA A 216 -33.64 1.58 9.33
CA ALA A 216 -32.32 1.64 9.95
C ALA A 216 -32.26 0.93 11.31
N THR A 217 -33.34 0.23 11.72
CA THR A 217 -33.45 -0.41 13.03
C THR A 217 -32.49 -1.59 13.17
N ASP A 218 -32.42 -2.43 12.14
CA ASP A 218 -31.61 -3.64 12.08
C ASP A 218 -30.46 -3.44 11.08
N LEU A 219 -29.23 -3.43 11.60
CA LEU A 219 -28.04 -3.25 10.77
C LEU A 219 -27.83 -4.43 9.81
N GLU A 220 -28.17 -5.66 10.22
CA GLU A 220 -27.97 -6.83 9.38
C GLU A 220 -28.89 -6.81 8.16
N LYS A 221 -30.16 -6.41 8.37
CA LYS A 221 -31.10 -6.19 7.27
C LYS A 221 -30.66 -5.05 6.37
N LEU A 222 -30.17 -3.96 6.97
CA LEU A 222 -29.70 -2.80 6.21
C LEU A 222 -28.49 -3.15 5.33
N CYS A 223 -27.56 -3.99 5.81
CA CYS A 223 -26.45 -4.50 4.99
C CYS A 223 -26.89 -5.42 3.84
N LYS A 224 -28.10 -5.98 3.90
CA LYS A 224 -28.70 -6.82 2.85
C LYS A 224 -29.66 -6.03 1.93
N ASP A 225 -29.92 -4.76 2.23
CA ASP A 225 -30.82 -3.93 1.45
C ASP A 225 -30.16 -3.49 0.13
N PRO A 226 -30.79 -3.76 -1.04
CA PRO A 226 -30.20 -3.42 -2.34
C PRO A 226 -29.90 -1.94 -2.55
N LYS A 227 -30.69 -1.02 -1.95
CA LYS A 227 -30.43 0.42 -2.06
C LYS A 227 -29.22 0.81 -1.23
N ALA A 228 -29.08 0.24 -0.03
CA ALA A 228 -27.92 0.46 0.82
C ALA A 228 -26.64 -0.07 0.16
N THR A 229 -26.68 -1.29 -0.40
CA THR A 229 -25.55 -1.86 -1.15
C THR A 229 -25.15 -0.98 -2.32
N LYS A 230 -26.13 -0.50 -3.09
CA LYS A 230 -25.85 0.41 -4.21
C LYS A 230 -25.18 1.69 -3.74
N ALA A 231 -25.69 2.34 -2.69
CA ALA A 231 -25.11 3.58 -2.17
C ALA A 231 -23.71 3.45 -1.55
N VAL A 232 -23.34 2.24 -1.11
CA VAL A 232 -21.98 1.96 -0.61
C VAL A 232 -21.00 1.69 -1.75
N LEU A 233 -21.48 1.18 -2.89
CA LEU A 233 -20.67 0.82 -4.06
C LEU A 233 -20.57 1.93 -5.12
N ASP A 234 -21.51 2.87 -5.14
CA ASP A 234 -21.50 4.08 -5.98
C ASP A 234 -20.50 5.12 -5.44
#